data_AF-A0A947N6D5-F1
#
_entry.id   AF-A0A947N6D5-F1
#
_cell.length_a   1.000
_cell.length_b   1.000
_cell.length_c   1.000
_cell.angle_alpha   90.00
_cell.angle_beta   90.00
_cell.angle_gamma   90.00
#
_symmetry.space_group_name_H-M   'P 1'
#
loop_
_entity.id
_entity.type
_entity.pdbx_description
1 polymer ?
#
loop_
_entity_poly.entity_id
_entity_poly.type
_entity_poly.pdbx_seq_one_letter_code
_entity_poly.pdbx_strand_id
1 'polypeptide(L)'
;MQIFSKQRAQKVLDNGAADITESEIDLALSNRQRILNKVLQNASLAPYIGQVKTLFNLLQDYVKGDYREIPWWSLGSVVTALLYILLPFDAVPDIIPIAGFLDDAVVLKLCLDMVSKDLEAYKLNKVTGTNDESL
;
A
#
# COMPACT_ATOMS: atom_id res chain seq x y z
N MET A 1 -0.43 -7.71 -40.37
CA MET A 1 -1.46 -7.51 -39.33
C MET A 1 -1.02 -8.25 -38.07
N GLN A 2 -0.86 -7.52 -36.95
CA GLN A 2 -0.81 -7.97 -35.55
C GLN A 2 0.36 -8.84 -35.04
N ILE A 3 1.60 -8.30 -34.99
CA ILE A 3 2.68 -8.88 -34.15
C ILE A 3 3.18 -7.89 -33.06
N PHE A 4 2.63 -6.66 -33.03
CA PHE A 4 3.05 -5.58 -32.13
C PHE A 4 2.22 -5.46 -30.83
N SER A 5 1.82 -6.57 -30.20
CA SER A 5 0.94 -6.50 -29.00
C SER A 5 1.47 -7.19 -27.75
N LYS A 6 2.32 -8.22 -27.81
CA LYS A 6 2.71 -8.93 -26.58
C LYS A 6 3.87 -8.28 -25.82
N GLN A 7 4.95 -7.88 -26.50
CA GLN A 7 6.14 -7.36 -25.83
C GLN A 7 5.96 -5.92 -25.32
N ARG A 8 5.15 -5.08 -25.99
CA ARG A 8 4.80 -3.75 -25.48
C ARG A 8 3.75 -3.80 -24.39
N ALA A 9 2.76 -4.70 -24.47
CA ALA A 9 1.85 -4.92 -23.35
C ALA A 9 2.62 -5.47 -22.14
N GLN A 10 3.55 -6.41 -22.32
CA GLN A 10 4.40 -6.90 -21.24
C GLN A 10 5.28 -5.80 -20.68
N LYS A 11 5.92 -4.98 -21.52
CA LYS A 11 6.76 -3.86 -21.06
C LYS A 11 5.96 -2.71 -20.43
N VAL A 12 4.67 -2.55 -20.75
CA VAL A 12 3.77 -1.59 -20.10
C VAL A 12 3.08 -2.24 -18.87
N LEU A 13 3.04 -3.56 -18.75
CA LEU A 13 2.68 -4.24 -17.50
C LEU A 13 3.88 -4.28 -16.53
N ASP A 14 5.10 -4.33 -17.07
CA ASP A 14 6.37 -4.27 -16.33
C ASP A 14 6.82 -2.81 -16.05
N ASN A 15 6.26 -1.79 -16.72
CA ASN A 15 6.62 -0.36 -16.53
C ASN A 15 5.40 0.61 -16.44
N GLY A 16 4.16 0.13 -16.35
CA GLY A 16 2.98 0.98 -16.65
C GLY A 16 1.82 0.92 -15.66
N ALA A 17 2.08 0.69 -14.39
CA ALA A 17 1.16 1.11 -13.34
C ALA A 17 1.96 1.79 -12.21
N ALA A 18 2.42 3.02 -12.48
CA ALA A 18 3.19 3.88 -11.59
C ALA A 18 4.33 3.15 -10.86
N ASP A 19 5.56 3.29 -11.37
CA ASP A 19 6.74 3.08 -10.51
C ASP A 19 6.50 3.94 -9.27
N ILE A 20 6.15 3.30 -8.16
CA ILE A 20 6.14 3.98 -6.89
C ILE A 20 7.55 4.49 -6.72
N THR A 21 7.67 5.80 -6.71
CA THR A 21 8.94 6.44 -6.50
C THR A 21 9.32 6.27 -5.04
N GLU A 22 10.62 6.16 -4.75
CA GLU A 22 11.11 6.20 -3.36
C GLU A 22 10.59 7.45 -2.63
N SER A 23 10.35 8.54 -3.36
CA SER A 23 9.72 9.76 -2.86
C SER A 23 8.29 9.57 -2.36
N GLU A 24 7.47 8.73 -2.98
CA GLU A 24 6.10 8.44 -2.51
C GLU A 24 6.12 7.56 -1.26
N ILE A 25 7.06 6.61 -1.18
CA ILE A 25 7.28 5.81 0.03
C ILE A 25 7.72 6.71 1.18
N ASP A 26 8.69 7.60 0.94
CA ASP A 26 9.16 8.57 1.92
C ASP A 26 8.06 9.55 2.33
N LEU A 27 7.23 10.00 1.38
CA LEU A 27 6.07 10.84 1.66
C LEU A 27 5.08 10.14 2.59
N ALA A 28 4.78 8.85 2.35
CA ALA A 28 3.91 8.08 3.22
C ALA A 28 4.53 7.91 4.61
N LEU A 29 5.81 7.53 4.70
CA LEU A 29 6.52 7.30 5.96
C LEU A 29 6.67 8.59 6.79
N SER A 30 7.05 9.70 6.18
CA SER A 30 7.19 11.01 6.85
C SER A 30 5.86 11.55 7.37
N ASN A 31 4.74 11.21 6.72
CA ASN A 31 3.40 11.58 7.15
C ASN A 31 2.71 10.54 8.06
N ARG A 32 3.42 9.51 8.52
CA ARG A 32 2.87 8.42 9.36
C ARG A 32 1.98 8.93 10.49
N GLN A 33 2.44 9.90 11.27
CA GLN A 33 1.66 10.41 12.40
C GLN A 33 0.37 11.10 11.98
N ARG A 34 0.39 11.85 10.86
CA ARG A 34 -0.78 12.54 10.33
C ARG A 34 -1.82 11.53 9.83
N ILE A 35 -1.36 10.49 9.13
CA ILE A 35 -2.21 9.39 8.65
C ILE A 35 -2.82 8.64 9.84
N LEU A 36 -2.03 8.24 10.83
CA LEU A 36 -2.53 7.55 12.02
C LEU A 36 -3.55 8.41 12.80
N ASN A 37 -3.31 9.72 12.93
CA ASN A 37 -4.26 10.62 13.59
C ASN A 37 -5.57 10.71 12.82
N LYS A 38 -5.53 10.82 11.49
CA LYS A 38 -6.73 10.80 10.65
C LYS A 38 -7.52 9.50 10.76
N VAL A 39 -6.82 8.36 10.74
CA VAL A 39 -7.43 7.03 10.93
C VAL A 39 -8.14 6.94 12.28
N LEU A 40 -7.51 7.41 13.35
CA LEU A 40 -8.10 7.40 14.69
C LEU A 40 -9.29 8.36 14.86
N GLN A 41 -9.29 9.48 14.14
CA GLN A 41 -10.36 10.48 14.21
C GLN A 41 -11.55 10.16 13.31
N ASN A 42 -11.39 9.26 12.34
CA ASN A 42 -12.47 8.81 11.45
C ASN A 42 -13.06 7.49 11.97
N ALA A 43 -14.36 7.49 12.30
CA ALA A 43 -15.06 6.33 12.87
C ALA A 43 -15.05 5.09 11.95
N SER A 44 -15.08 5.28 10.63
CA SER A 44 -15.04 4.20 9.63
C SER A 44 -13.63 3.60 9.50
N LEU A 45 -12.58 4.40 9.75
CA LEU A 45 -11.18 3.98 9.62
C LEU A 45 -10.57 3.45 10.93
N ALA A 46 -11.03 3.95 12.07
CA ALA A 46 -10.48 3.61 13.38
C ALA A 46 -10.34 2.09 13.65
N PRO A 47 -11.30 1.22 13.21
CA PRO A 47 -11.15 -0.24 13.36
C PRO A 47 -9.92 -0.83 12.64
N TYR A 48 -9.40 -0.16 11.62
CA TYR A 48 -8.29 -0.62 10.78
C TYR A 48 -6.90 -0.13 11.26
N ILE A 49 -6.82 0.55 12.42
CA ILE A 49 -5.56 1.16 12.89
C ILE A 49 -4.41 0.16 13.03
N GLY A 50 -4.69 -1.09 13.44
CA GLY A 50 -3.67 -2.14 13.57
C GLY A 50 -3.09 -2.55 12.22
N GLN A 51 -3.95 -2.65 11.22
CA GLN A 51 -3.59 -2.96 9.84
C GLN A 51 -2.78 -1.81 9.24
N VAL A 52 -3.21 -0.57 9.42
CA VAL A 52 -2.46 0.62 8.99
C VAL A 52 -1.07 0.68 9.62
N LYS A 53 -0.93 0.37 10.92
CA LYS A 53 0.39 0.25 11.55
C LYS A 53 1.25 -0.84 10.93
N THR A 54 0.64 -1.97 10.55
CA THR A 54 1.34 -3.07 9.87
C THR A 54 1.84 -2.64 8.49
N LEU A 55 1.02 -1.92 7.72
CA LEU A 55 1.39 -1.35 6.42
C LEU A 55 2.61 -0.41 6.55
N PHE A 56 2.64 0.45 7.58
CA PHE A 56 3.81 1.29 7.84
C PHE A 56 5.08 0.51 8.19
N ASN A 57 4.95 -0.56 8.98
CA ASN A 57 6.10 -1.39 9.34
C ASN A 57 6.67 -2.08 8.09
N LEU A 58 5.79 -2.61 7.23
CA LEU A 58 6.16 -3.18 5.93
C LEU A 58 6.94 -2.18 5.06
N LEU A 59 6.43 -0.95 4.90
CA LEU A 59 7.14 0.10 4.14
C LEU A 59 8.49 0.46 4.77
N GLN A 60 8.57 0.53 6.10
CA GLN A 60 9.80 0.84 6.79
C GLN A 60 10.86 -0.26 6.59
N ASP A 61 10.47 -1.52 6.69
CA ASP A 61 11.38 -2.65 6.47
C ASP A 61 11.78 -2.79 5.00
N TYR A 62 10.88 -2.44 4.08
CA TYR A 62 11.20 -2.36 2.65
C TYR A 62 12.30 -1.34 2.38
N VAL A 63 12.17 -0.12 2.91
CA VAL A 63 13.19 0.94 2.75
C VAL A 63 14.51 0.55 3.41
N LYS A 64 14.48 -0.06 4.60
CA LYS A 64 15.68 -0.55 5.29
C LYS A 64 16.38 -1.71 4.58
N GLY A 65 15.63 -2.46 3.76
CA GLY A 65 16.12 -3.70 3.13
C GLY A 65 15.90 -4.96 3.98
N ASP A 66 15.28 -4.83 5.16
CA ASP A 66 14.97 -5.95 6.05
C ASP A 66 13.90 -6.90 5.48
N TYR A 67 13.09 -6.42 4.52
CA TYR A 67 12.12 -7.23 3.80
C TYR A 67 11.91 -6.74 2.36
N ARG A 68 12.25 -7.56 1.36
CA ARG A 68 12.10 -7.24 -0.08
C ARG A 68 11.22 -8.22 -0.84
N GLU A 69 10.69 -9.25 -0.16
CA GLU A 69 9.86 -10.30 -0.76
C GLU A 69 8.39 -9.87 -0.90
N ILE A 70 8.16 -8.71 -1.52
CA ILE A 70 6.82 -8.18 -1.78
C ILE A 70 6.68 -7.82 -3.26
N PRO A 71 5.57 -8.22 -3.92
CA PRO A 71 5.32 -7.80 -5.28
C PRO A 71 5.19 -6.27 -5.39
N TRP A 72 5.75 -5.69 -6.45
CA TRP A 72 5.75 -4.24 -6.66
C TRP A 72 4.35 -3.62 -6.70
N TRP A 73 3.35 -4.34 -7.23
CA TRP A 73 1.95 -3.90 -7.27
C TRP A 73 1.30 -3.91 -5.88
N SER A 74 1.74 -4.81 -4.99
CA SER A 74 1.30 -4.86 -3.60
C SER A 74 1.86 -3.66 -2.83
N LEU A 75 3.16 -3.41 -2.96
CA LEU A 75 3.80 -2.18 -2.46
C LEU A 75 3.11 -0.92 -3.03
N GLY A 76 2.83 -0.96 -4.34
CA GLY A 76 1.92 -0.11 -5.14
C GLY A 76 0.70 0.37 -4.37
N SER A 77 -0.05 -0.63 -3.96
CA SER A 77 -1.35 -0.50 -3.34
C SER A 77 -1.26 0.06 -1.93
N VAL A 78 -0.25 -0.39 -1.16
CA VAL A 78 -0.02 0.08 0.21
C VAL A 78 0.26 1.58 0.25
N VAL A 79 1.22 2.06 -0.53
CA VAL A 79 1.57 3.49 -0.54
C VAL A 79 0.40 4.32 -1.03
N THR A 80 -0.26 3.90 -2.10
CA THR A 80 -1.43 4.60 -2.66
C THR A 80 -2.54 4.73 -1.61
N ALA A 81 -2.88 3.66 -0.91
CA ALA A 81 -3.90 3.68 0.14
C ALA A 81 -3.52 4.59 1.33
N LEU A 82 -2.25 4.57 1.74
CA LEU A 82 -1.77 5.42 2.84
C LEU A 82 -1.76 6.91 2.46
N LEU A 83 -1.33 7.24 1.25
CA LEU A 83 -1.35 8.60 0.74
C LEU A 83 -2.78 9.10 0.51
N TYR A 84 -3.70 8.23 0.09
CA TYR A 84 -5.11 8.56 -0.07
C TYR A 84 -5.70 9.12 1.24
N ILE A 85 -5.45 8.46 2.37
CA ILE A 85 -5.87 8.92 3.70
C ILE A 85 -5.28 10.30 4.04
N LEU A 86 -4.06 10.61 3.59
CA LEU A 86 -3.42 11.89 3.88
C LEU A 86 -4.07 13.06 3.14
N LEU A 87 -4.66 12.84 1.96
CA LEU A 87 -5.21 13.90 1.14
C LEU A 87 -6.38 14.59 1.87
N PRO A 88 -6.37 15.92 1.99
CA PRO A 88 -7.52 16.68 2.44
C PRO A 88 -8.45 16.80 1.23
N PHE A 89 -9.54 16.04 1.20
CA PHE A 89 -10.56 16.09 0.14
C PHE A 89 -10.09 15.62 -1.25
N ASP A 90 -10.34 14.33 -1.53
CA ASP A 90 -10.76 13.81 -2.85
C ASP A 90 -10.05 14.39 -4.09
N ALA A 91 -8.77 14.01 -4.29
CA ALA A 91 -7.97 14.41 -5.46
C ALA A 91 -8.05 13.40 -6.62
N VAL A 92 -9.09 12.57 -6.68
CA VAL A 92 -9.44 11.81 -7.88
C VAL A 92 -10.49 12.62 -8.64
N PRO A 93 -10.15 13.28 -9.76
CA PRO A 93 -11.14 13.96 -10.57
C PRO A 93 -12.19 12.94 -11.02
N ASP A 94 -13.47 13.35 -11.06
CA ASP A 94 -14.67 12.59 -11.43
C ASP A 94 -14.61 11.91 -12.84
N ILE A 95 -13.68 10.98 -13.07
CA ILE A 95 -13.47 10.26 -14.34
C ILE A 95 -13.91 8.79 -14.23
N ILE A 96 -14.21 8.31 -13.01
CA ILE A 96 -14.70 6.95 -12.77
C ILE A 96 -16.18 7.04 -12.34
N PRO A 97 -17.15 6.61 -13.18
CA PRO A 97 -18.59 6.60 -12.85
C PRO A 97 -18.99 5.79 -11.60
N ILE A 98 -18.02 5.15 -10.94
CA ILE A 98 -18.16 4.30 -9.76
C ILE A 98 -17.62 5.00 -8.49
N ALA A 99 -16.89 6.12 -8.63
CA ALA A 99 -16.18 6.79 -7.53
C ALA A 99 -17.09 7.40 -6.45
N GLY A 100 -18.36 7.68 -6.76
CA GLY A 100 -19.33 8.25 -5.81
C GLY A 100 -19.66 7.38 -4.58
N PHE A 101 -19.03 6.21 -4.42
CA PHE A 101 -19.21 5.29 -3.28
C PHE A 101 -17.92 4.94 -2.52
N LEU A 102 -16.74 5.42 -2.95
CA LEU A 102 -15.46 5.04 -2.32
C LEU A 102 -15.12 5.99 -1.16
N ASP A 103 -15.68 5.71 0.01
CA ASP A 103 -15.19 6.27 1.29
C ASP A 103 -13.74 5.78 1.55
N ASP A 104 -12.93 6.54 2.30
CA ASP A 104 -11.54 6.20 2.65
C ASP A 104 -11.43 4.76 3.19
N ALA A 105 -12.46 4.31 3.92
CA ALA A 105 -12.54 2.96 4.48
C ALA A 105 -12.69 1.88 3.42
N VAL A 106 -13.40 2.15 2.32
CA VAL A 106 -13.54 1.21 1.20
C VAL A 106 -12.20 1.08 0.48
N VAL A 107 -11.50 2.19 0.24
CA VAL A 107 -10.17 2.18 -0.37
C VAL A 107 -9.18 1.40 0.48
N LEU A 108 -9.14 1.67 1.79
CA LEU A 108 -8.28 0.94 2.72
C LEU A 108 -8.63 -0.55 2.76
N LYS A 109 -9.92 -0.90 2.82
CA LYS A 109 -10.37 -2.29 2.81
C LYS A 109 -9.96 -3.02 1.53
N LEU A 110 -10.19 -2.43 0.36
CA LEU A 110 -9.79 -3.02 -0.92
C LEU A 110 -8.28 -3.23 -1.01
N CYS A 111 -7.50 -2.25 -0.52
CA CYS A 111 -6.05 -2.43 -0.40
C CYS A 111 -5.72 -3.63 0.48
N LEU A 112 -6.29 -3.72 1.69
CA LEU A 112 -6.03 -4.82 2.62
C LEU A 112 -6.43 -6.18 2.05
N ASP A 113 -7.56 -6.26 1.36
CA ASP A 113 -8.02 -7.49 0.72
C ASP A 113 -7.03 -7.92 -0.38
N MET A 114 -6.56 -6.96 -1.18
CA MET A 114 -5.61 -7.19 -2.27
C MET A 114 -4.21 -7.61 -1.77
N VAL A 115 -3.71 -6.99 -0.70
CA VAL A 115 -2.38 -7.26 -0.15
C VAL A 115 -2.37 -8.28 0.99
N SER A 116 -3.52 -8.88 1.29
CA SER A 116 -3.74 -9.77 2.45
C SER A 116 -2.69 -10.88 2.54
N LYS A 117 -2.47 -11.61 1.45
CA LYS A 117 -1.49 -12.70 1.36
C LYS A 117 -0.06 -12.23 1.57
N ASP A 118 0.30 -11.07 1.01
CA ASP A 118 1.64 -10.50 1.15
C ASP A 118 1.88 -10.02 2.60
N LEU A 119 0.85 -9.47 3.25
CA LEU A 119 0.92 -9.10 4.66
C LEU A 119 1.04 -10.32 5.59
N GLU A 120 0.38 -11.42 5.25
CA GLU A 120 0.54 -12.69 5.99
C GLU A 120 1.96 -13.21 5.86
N ALA A 121 2.53 -13.23 4.65
CA ALA A 121 3.91 -13.62 4.41
C ALA A 121 4.90 -12.73 5.18
N TYR A 122 4.71 -11.41 5.14
CA TYR A 122 5.52 -10.45 5.90
C TYR A 122 5.44 -10.69 7.42
N LYS A 123 4.23 -10.91 7.96
CA LYS A 123 4.05 -11.20 9.39
C LYS A 123 4.73 -12.50 9.80
N LEU A 124 4.63 -13.54 8.97
CA LEU A 124 5.29 -14.81 9.22
C LEU A 124 6.82 -14.65 9.25
N ASN A 125 7.38 -13.90 8.30
CA ASN A 125 8.82 -13.58 8.28
C ASN A 125 9.28 -12.90 9.58
N LYS A 126 8.49 -11.95 10.09
CA LYS A 126 8.80 -11.26 11.37
C LYS A 126 8.75 -12.18 12.57
N VAL A 127 7.80 -13.11 12.61
CA VAL A 127 7.70 -14.11 13.69
C VAL A 127 8.90 -15.05 13.65
N THR A 128 9.25 -15.58 12.48
CA THR A 128 10.40 -16.49 12.34
C THR A 128 11.71 -15.82 12.71
N GLY A 129 11.98 -14.60 12.22
CA GLY A 129 13.21 -13.88 12.54
C GLY A 129 13.39 -13.51 14.02
N THR A 130 12.32 -13.42 14.80
CA THR A 130 12.40 -13.16 16.26
C THR A 130 12.81 -14.41 17.05
N ASN A 131 12.55 -15.62 16.53
CA ASN A 131 12.81 -16.87 17.25
C ASN A 131 14.28 -17.32 17.14
N ASP A 132 15.04 -16.80 16.17
CA ASP A 132 16.43 -17.21 15.93
C ASP A 132 17.46 -16.41 16.77
N GLU A 133 17.08 -15.29 17.39
CA GLU A 133 17.95 -14.48 18.27
C GLU A 133 17.89 -14.89 19.76
N SER A 134 17.17 -15.97 20.09
CA SER A 134 16.98 -16.44 21.48
C SER A 134 17.68 -17.77 21.81
N LEU A 135 18.70 -18.19 21.05
CA LEU A 135 19.47 -19.42 21.28
C LEU A 135 20.96 -19.17 21.53
#